data_AF-A0A920LI21-F1
#
_entry.id   AF-A0A920LI21-F1
#
_cell.length_a   1.000
_cell.length_b   1.000
_cell.length_c   1.000
_cell.angle_alpha   90.00
_cell.angle_beta   90.00
_cell.angle_gamma   90.00
#
_symmetry.space_group_name_H-M   'P 1'
#
loop_
_entity.id
_entity.type
_entity.pdbx_description
1 polymer ?
#
loop_
_entity_poly.entity_id
_entity_poly.type
_entity_poly.pdbx_seq_one_letter_code
_entity_poly.pdbx_strand_id
1 'polypeptide(L)' 'MGCNWIHVVDLDGAKNGSSSNFNIVEEISLKTNLKIQFGGGVRSIAKIKSLLDVGIERVVIGTKAINDISF' A
#
# COMPACT_ATOMS: atom_id res chain seq x y z
N MET A 1 25.21 7.45 0.62
CA MET A 1 24.63 6.10 0.75
C MET A 1 23.29 6.24 1.44
N GLY A 2 22.26 5.54 0.96
CA GLY A 2 20.90 5.60 1.50
C GLY A 2 19.97 4.66 0.73
N CYS A 3 18.75 4.47 1.21
CA CYS A 3 17.71 3.80 0.43
C CYS A 3 16.94 4.83 -0.41
N ASN A 4 16.44 4.40 -1.56
CA ASN A 4 15.52 5.19 -2.39
C ASN A 4 14.09 4.66 -2.30
N TRP A 5 13.92 3.48 -1.70
CA TRP A 5 12.67 2.73 -1.65
C TRP A 5 12.45 2.20 -0.24
N ILE A 6 11.19 2.23 0.20
CA ILE A 6 10.70 1.53 1.38
C ILE A 6 9.59 0.58 0.94
N HIS A 7 9.65 -0.66 1.42
CA HIS A 7 8.57 -1.62 1.32
C HIS A 7 7.84 -1.70 2.67
N VAL A 8 6.53 -1.43 2.65
CA VAL A 8 5.68 -1.45 3.84
C VAL A 8 4.59 -2.50 3.67
N VAL A 9 4.39 -3.33 4.69
CA VAL A 9 3.32 -4.33 4.74
C VAL A 9 2.40 -4.04 5.91
N ASP A 10 1.13 -3.72 5.62
CA ASP A 10 0.08 -3.60 6.60
C ASP A 10 -0.49 -4.98 6.95
N LEU A 11 -0.05 -5.51 8.10
CA LEU A 11 -0.49 -6.81 8.60
C LEU A 11 -1.95 -6.80 9.08
N ASP A 12 -2.44 -5.66 9.59
CA ASP A 12 -3.84 -5.51 10.01
C ASP A 12 -4.75 -5.50 8.78
N GLY A 13 -4.36 -4.76 7.75
CA GLY A 13 -5.00 -4.80 6.44
C GLY A 13 -5.01 -6.21 5.87
N ALA A 14 -3.87 -6.91 5.89
CA ALA A 14 -3.74 -8.27 5.36
C ALA A 14 -4.67 -9.27 6.07
N LYS A 15 -4.75 -9.20 7.40
CA LYS A 15 -5.51 -10.14 8.23
C LYS A 15 -7.00 -9.80 8.30
N ASN A 16 -7.34 -8.55 8.58
CA ASN A 16 -8.69 -8.11 8.93
C ASN A 16 -9.39 -7.32 7.80
N GLY A 17 -8.68 -6.95 6.73
CA GLY A 17 -9.23 -6.16 5.61
C GLY A 17 -9.34 -4.65 5.88
N SER A 18 -9.35 -4.26 7.15
CA SER A 18 -9.27 -2.86 7.60
C SER A 18 -7.82 -2.39 7.62
N SER A 19 -7.48 -1.36 6.84
CA SER A 19 -6.15 -0.74 6.89
C SER A 19 -6.22 0.49 7.77
N SER A 20 -5.97 0.29 9.06
CA SER A 20 -5.93 1.35 10.07
C SER A 20 -4.67 2.20 9.97
N ASN A 21 -3.65 1.69 9.27
CA ASN A 21 -2.29 2.22 9.26
C ASN A 21 -2.01 3.14 8.06
N PHE A 22 -3.04 3.51 7.31
CA PHE A 22 -2.91 4.35 6.10
C PHE A 22 -2.24 5.70 6.40
N ASN A 23 -2.65 6.36 7.48
CA ASN A 23 -2.09 7.67 7.88
C ASN A 23 -0.58 7.62 8.15
N ILE A 24 -0.06 6.47 8.62
CA ILE A 24 1.38 6.31 8.88
C ILE A 24 2.15 6.32 7.56
N VAL A 25 1.62 5.66 6.53
CA VAL A 25 2.26 5.58 5.22
C VAL A 25 2.21 6.93 4.50
N GLU A 26 1.10 7.64 4.63
CA GLU A 26 0.96 9.03 4.20
C GLU A 26 2.02 9.92 4.85
N GLU A 27 2.16 9.85 6.18
CA GLU A 27 3.18 10.66 6.87
C GLU A 27 4.61 10.35 6.41
N ILE A 28 4.93 9.09 6.12
CA ILE A 28 6.25 8.70 5.59
C ILE A 28 6.45 9.31 4.20
N SER A 29 5.42 9.28 3.35
CA SER A 29 5.48 9.88 2.00
C SER A 29 5.67 11.40 2.07
N LEU A 30 4.96 12.08 2.98
CA LEU A 30 5.05 13.53 3.14
C LEU A 30 6.35 14.00 3.80
N LYS A 31 6.92 13.22 4.72
CA LYS A 31 8.11 13.62 5.50
C LYS A 31 9.43 13.18 4.86
N THR A 32 9.39 12.35 3.80
CA THR A 32 10.59 11.80 3.18
C THR A 32 10.51 11.85 1.66
N ASN A 33 11.65 11.94 0.97
CA ASN A 33 11.71 11.82 -0.50
C ASN A 33 11.86 10.35 -0.95
N LEU A 34 11.38 9.40 -0.15
CA LEU A 34 11.52 7.97 -0.43
C LEU A 34 10.32 7.46 -1.20
N LYS A 35 10.57 6.60 -2.18
CA LYS A 35 9.51 5.94 -2.93
C LYS A 35 8.93 4.81 -2.09
N ILE A 36 7.61 4.74 -2.01
CA ILE A 36 6.95 3.76 -1.15
C ILE A 36 6.28 2.69 -2.00
N GLN A 37 6.53 1.43 -1.63
CA GLN A 37 5.73 0.30 -2.05
C GLN A 37 4.91 -0.21 -0.87
N PHE A 38 3.59 -0.21 -1.02
CA PHE A 38 2.66 -0.63 0.01
C PHE A 38 2.01 -1.97 -0.34
N GLY A 39 1.96 -2.89 0.61
CA GLY A 39 1.17 -4.12 0.56
C GLY A 39 0.36 -4.30 1.84
N GLY A 40 -0.63 -5.18 1.81
CA GLY A 40 -1.42 -5.53 3.00
C GLY A 40 -2.93 -5.36 2.81
N GLY A 41 -3.60 -6.43 2.39
CA GLY A 41 -5.07 -6.47 2.34
C GLY A 41 -5.71 -5.51 1.34
N VAL A 42 -5.03 -5.24 0.23
CA VAL A 42 -5.59 -4.45 -0.87
C VAL A 42 -6.49 -5.37 -1.70
N ARG A 43 -7.80 -5.16 -1.59
CA ARG A 43 -8.84 -6.01 -2.20
C ARG A 43 -9.81 -5.24 -3.11
N SER A 44 -9.62 -3.93 -3.28
CA SER A 44 -10.48 -3.08 -4.12
C SER A 44 -9.66 -2.04 -4.88
N ILE A 45 -10.12 -1.72 -6.09
CA ILE A 45 -9.54 -0.68 -6.95
C ILE A 45 -9.65 0.70 -6.28
N ALA A 46 -10.73 0.96 -5.54
CA ALA A 46 -10.91 2.20 -4.79
C ALA A 46 -9.78 2.41 -3.77
N LYS A 47 -9.37 1.35 -3.06
CA LYS A 47 -8.25 1.40 -2.10
C LYS A 47 -6.91 1.58 -2.80
N ILE A 48 -6.72 0.99 -3.98
CA ILE A 48 -5.53 1.23 -4.80
C ILE A 48 -5.45 2.72 -5.17
N LYS A 49 -6.55 3.30 -5.67
CA LYS A 49 -6.60 4.73 -6.02
C LYS A 49 -6.27 5.61 -4.82
N SER A 50 -6.89 5.39 -3.67
CA SER A 50 -6.59 6.18 -2.48
C SER A 50 -5.13 6.09 -2.04
N LEU A 51 -4.50 4.92 -2.17
CA LEU A 51 -3.07 4.74 -1.89
C LEU A 51 -2.20 5.54 -2.86
N LEU A 52 -2.48 5.47 -4.16
CA LEU A 52 -1.73 6.19 -5.19
C LEU A 52 -1.90 7.72 -5.06
N ASP A 53 -3.11 8.19 -4.76
CA ASP A 53 -3.43 9.62 -4.62
C ASP A 53 -2.67 10.26 -3.44
N VAL A 54 -2.28 9.48 -2.45
CA VAL A 54 -1.55 9.91 -1.24
C VAL A 54 -0.02 9.81 -1.41
N GLY A 55 0.45 9.53 -2.63
CA GLY A 55 1.88 9.55 -2.96
C GLY A 55 2.58 8.23 -2.69
N ILE A 56 1.86 7.10 -2.73
CA ILE A 56 2.48 5.77 -2.78
C ILE A 56 2.72 5.40 -4.24
N GLU A 57 3.96 5.07 -4.61
CA GLU A 57 4.30 4.74 -5.99
C GLU A 57 3.84 3.35 -6.43
N ARG A 58 3.73 2.40 -5.51
CA ARG A 58 3.43 1.00 -5.85
C ARG A 58 2.52 0.35 -4.83
N VAL A 59 1.56 -0.43 -5.33
CA VAL A 59 0.66 -1.24 -4.52
C VAL A 59 0.84 -2.72 -4.85
N VAL A 60 1.07 -3.54 -3.83
CA VAL A 60 1.22 -5.00 -3.95
C VAL A 60 -0.12 -5.68 -3.71
N ILE A 61 -0.56 -6.43 -4.71
CA ILE A 61 -1.81 -7.20 -4.68
C ILE A 61 -1.43 -8.68 -4.70
N GLY A 62 -1.97 -9.45 -3.75
CA GLY A 62 -1.72 -10.89 -3.63
C GLY A 62 -2.97 -11.69 -3.97
N THR A 63 -3.61 -12.25 -2.94
CA THR A 63 -4.75 -13.18 -3.04
C THR A 63 -5.87 -12.73 -3.99
N LYS A 64 -6.17 -11.42 -4.06
CA LYS A 64 -7.23 -10.91 -4.94
C LYS A 64 -6.89 -11.05 -6.43
N ALA A 65 -5.62 -10.88 -6.82
CA ALA A 65 -5.19 -11.02 -8.21
C ALA A 65 -5.27 -12.48 -8.71
N ILE A 66 -5.17 -13.45 -7.79
CA ILE A 66 -5.28 -14.88 -8.13
C ILE A 66 -6.75 -15.32 -8.17
N ASN A 67 -7.56 -14.83 -7.23
CA ASN A 67 -8.98 -15.21 -7.14
C ASN A 67 -9.86 -14.50 -8.18
N ASP A 68 -9.38 -13.41 -8.78
CA ASP A 68 -10.10 -12.61 -9.75
C ASP A 68 -9.12 -12.06 -10.77
N ILE A 69 -9.00 -12.75 -11.90
CA ILE A 69 -8.05 -12.42 -12.97
C ILE A 69 -8.44 -11.10 -13.67
N SER A 70 -9.70 -10.68 -13.55
CA SER A 70 -10.20 -9.43 -14.15
C SER A 70 -10.04 -8.22 -13.22
N PHE A 71 -9.40 -8.39 -12.06
CA PHE A 71 -9.20 -7.37 -11.04
C PHE A 71 -8.25 -6.24 -11.46
#